data_AF-A0A6I3L6J9-F1
#
_entry.id   AF-A0A6I3L6J9-F1
#
_cell.length_a   1.000
_cell.length_b   1.000
_cell.length_c   1.000
_cell.angle_alpha   90.00
_cell.angle_beta   90.00
_cell.angle_gamma   90.00
#
_symmetry.space_group_name_H-M   'P 1'
#
loop_
_entity.id
_entity.type
_entity.pdbx_description
1 polymer ?
#
loop_
_entity_poly.entity_id
_entity_poly.type
_entity_poly.pdbx_seq_one_letter_code
_entity_poly.pdbx_strand_id
1 'polypeptide(L)'
;MTQATAPRDMLADPEYFGSLRREAIRPRELHSATEASRWQAAQLQHGVSFLVQRELKQRSLSKAWLAAKVGWRRERLSRLLRGHAFASTADLFLLIGTMRLSWQQAALAVDPDVRVEKLRRDRLLREYLREELALVEERIVRRER
;
A
#
# COMPACT_ATOMS: atom_id res chain seq x y z
N MET A 1 16.39 -4.48 -25.14
CA MET A 1 15.94 -4.51 -23.74
C MET A 1 15.71 -3.07 -23.29
N THR A 2 14.47 -2.68 -23.07
CA THR A 2 14.14 -1.34 -22.55
C THR A 2 14.34 -1.35 -21.04
N GLN A 3 15.41 -0.71 -20.55
CA GLN A 3 15.55 -0.48 -19.10
C GLN A 3 14.34 0.35 -18.65
N ALA A 4 13.46 -0.22 -17.83
CA ALA A 4 12.41 0.55 -17.19
C ALA A 4 13.07 1.61 -16.29
N THR A 5 12.96 2.87 -16.71
CA THR A 5 13.60 4.03 -16.05
C THR A 5 12.75 4.62 -14.94
N ALA A 6 11.42 4.42 -14.97
CA ALA A 6 10.50 4.97 -13.99
C ALA A 6 9.66 3.87 -13.30
N PRO A 7 9.21 4.08 -12.04
CA PRO A 7 8.37 3.11 -11.32
C PRO A 7 7.15 2.63 -12.09
N ARG A 8 6.45 3.54 -12.78
CA ARG A 8 5.24 3.20 -13.54
C ARG A 8 5.49 2.22 -14.68
N ASP A 9 6.70 2.20 -15.23
CA ASP A 9 7.05 1.34 -16.36
C ASP A 9 7.33 -0.11 -15.93
N MET A 10 7.41 -0.34 -14.60
CA MET A 10 7.55 -1.69 -14.01
C MET A 10 6.20 -2.42 -13.92
N LEU A 11 5.10 -1.70 -14.08
CA LEU A 11 3.74 -2.23 -14.02
C LEU A 11 3.27 -2.66 -15.40
N ALA A 12 2.36 -3.64 -15.46
CA ALA A 12 1.76 -4.09 -16.71
C ALA A 12 1.03 -2.95 -17.45
N ASP A 13 0.41 -2.04 -16.71
CA ASP A 13 -0.21 -0.83 -17.26
C ASP A 13 0.26 0.45 -16.52
N PRO A 14 1.17 1.23 -17.13
CA PRO A 14 1.71 2.45 -16.55
C PRO A 14 0.70 3.59 -16.36
N GLU A 15 -0.40 3.62 -17.12
CA GLU A 15 -1.38 4.72 -17.06
C GLU A 15 -2.17 4.70 -15.75
N TYR A 16 -2.29 3.53 -15.14
CA TYR A 16 -3.02 3.30 -13.90
C TYR A 16 -2.17 3.41 -12.63
N PHE A 17 -0.95 3.94 -12.72
CA PHE A 17 -0.10 4.12 -11.54
C PHE A 17 -0.78 5.01 -10.47
N GLY A 18 -0.85 4.50 -9.23
CA GLY A 18 -1.53 5.17 -8.13
C GLY A 18 -3.06 5.12 -8.23
N SER A 19 -3.63 4.17 -8.97
CA SER A 19 -5.06 3.89 -9.05
C SER A 19 -5.37 2.43 -8.70
N LEU A 20 -6.61 2.13 -8.29
CA LEU A 20 -6.99 0.79 -7.81
C LEU A 20 -7.40 -0.20 -8.92
N ARG A 21 -6.72 -0.20 -10.07
CA ARG A 21 -7.01 -1.19 -11.13
C ARG A 21 -6.19 -2.46 -10.92
N ARG A 22 -6.85 -3.62 -10.96
CA ARG A 22 -6.24 -4.93 -10.65
C ARG A 22 -5.13 -5.32 -11.65
N GLU A 23 -5.25 -4.92 -12.92
CA GLU A 23 -4.20 -5.19 -13.91
C GLU A 23 -2.93 -4.35 -13.65
N ALA A 24 -3.05 -3.20 -12.99
CA ALA A 24 -1.95 -2.27 -12.81
C ALA A 24 -0.84 -2.79 -11.90
N ILE A 25 -1.04 -3.87 -11.13
CA ILE A 25 -0.07 -4.28 -10.11
C ILE A 25 0.80 -5.47 -10.55
N ARG A 26 0.48 -6.08 -11.69
CA ARG A 26 1.27 -7.20 -12.23
C ARG A 26 2.62 -6.71 -12.75
N PRO A 27 3.71 -7.47 -12.55
CA PRO A 27 4.99 -7.13 -13.15
C PRO A 27 4.91 -7.29 -14.66
N ARG A 28 5.64 -6.43 -15.39
CA ARG A 28 6.16 -6.84 -16.69
C ARG A 28 7.21 -7.93 -16.44
N GLU A 29 7.28 -8.95 -17.29
CA GLU A 29 8.21 -10.09 -17.16
C GLU A 29 9.56 -9.67 -16.55
N LEU A 30 9.89 -10.28 -15.40
CA LEU A 30 11.08 -9.96 -14.62
C LEU A 30 12.19 -10.94 -15.01
N HIS A 31 13.36 -10.43 -15.34
CA HIS A 31 14.47 -11.24 -15.83
C HIS A 31 15.67 -11.28 -14.87
N SER A 32 15.62 -10.53 -13.75
CA SER A 32 16.69 -10.50 -12.74
C SER A 32 16.20 -10.18 -11.33
N ALA A 33 17.00 -10.52 -10.32
CA ALA A 33 16.74 -10.15 -8.93
C ALA A 33 16.67 -8.62 -8.72
N THR A 34 17.53 -7.86 -9.41
CA THR A 34 17.52 -6.40 -9.38
C THR A 34 16.22 -5.82 -9.92
N GLU A 35 15.70 -6.37 -11.02
CA GLU A 35 14.39 -5.97 -11.56
C GLU A 35 13.25 -6.33 -10.60
N ALA A 36 13.31 -7.50 -9.96
CA ALA A 36 12.33 -7.88 -8.94
C ALA A 36 12.32 -6.90 -7.76
N SER A 37 13.48 -6.49 -7.25
CA SER A 37 13.56 -5.47 -6.18
C SER A 37 13.02 -4.11 -6.62
N ARG A 38 13.32 -3.67 -7.86
CA ARG A 38 12.78 -2.42 -8.40
C ARG A 38 11.26 -2.48 -8.59
N TRP A 39 10.75 -3.63 -9.01
CA TRP A 39 9.31 -3.86 -9.13
C TRP A 39 8.62 -3.81 -7.77
N GLN A 40 9.17 -4.44 -6.73
CA GLN A 40 8.65 -4.35 -5.35
C GLN A 40 8.62 -2.90 -4.84
N ALA A 41 9.66 -2.11 -5.12
CA ALA A 41 9.69 -0.70 -4.77
C ALA A 41 8.61 0.11 -5.52
N ALA A 42 8.45 -0.13 -6.83
CA ALA A 42 7.42 0.50 -7.64
C ALA A 42 6.00 0.14 -7.18
N GLN A 43 5.80 -1.12 -6.79
CA GLN A 43 4.58 -1.64 -6.19
C GLN A 43 4.22 -0.92 -4.89
N LEU A 44 5.16 -0.80 -3.96
CA LEU A 44 4.94 -0.06 -2.72
C LEU A 44 4.59 1.41 -3.02
N GLN A 45 5.34 2.06 -3.90
CA GLN A 45 5.07 3.44 -4.30
C GLN A 45 3.69 3.59 -4.96
N HIS A 46 3.25 2.62 -5.76
CA HIS A 46 1.91 2.59 -6.33
C HIS A 46 0.84 2.58 -5.23
N GLY A 47 0.96 1.69 -4.24
CA GLY A 47 0.03 1.59 -3.11
C GLY A 47 -0.04 2.89 -2.29
N VAL A 48 1.11 3.50 -1.99
CA VAL A 48 1.18 4.80 -1.31
C VAL A 48 0.52 5.89 -2.15
N SER A 49 0.84 5.96 -3.44
CA SER A 49 0.31 6.97 -4.35
C SER A 49 -1.21 6.86 -4.47
N PHE A 50 -1.73 5.64 -4.51
CA PHE A 50 -3.18 5.40 -4.47
C PHE A 50 -3.81 5.94 -3.19
N LEU A 51 -3.28 5.58 -2.01
CA LEU A 51 -3.86 6.02 -0.75
C LEU A 51 -3.80 7.53 -0.59
N VAL A 52 -2.68 8.15 -0.93
CA VAL A 52 -2.53 9.61 -0.89
C VAL A 52 -3.56 10.27 -1.80
N GLN A 53 -3.72 9.80 -3.04
CA GLN A 53 -4.68 10.38 -3.97
C GLN A 53 -6.14 10.17 -3.52
N ARG A 54 -6.46 9.00 -2.97
CA ARG A 54 -7.76 8.72 -2.38
C ARG A 54 -8.05 9.66 -1.22
N GLU A 55 -7.10 9.83 -0.31
CA GLU A 55 -7.29 10.62 0.90
C GLU A 55 -7.37 12.13 0.60
N LEU A 56 -6.59 12.62 -0.37
CA LEU A 56 -6.73 13.97 -0.90
C LEU A 56 -8.15 14.20 -1.44
N LYS A 57 -8.69 13.25 -2.19
CA LYS A 57 -10.07 13.32 -2.71
C LYS A 57 -11.10 13.28 -1.59
N GLN A 58 -10.97 12.35 -0.63
CA GLN A 58 -11.91 12.18 0.47
C GLN A 58 -11.97 13.39 1.41
N ARG A 59 -10.83 14.09 1.61
CA ARG A 59 -10.75 15.28 2.45
C ARG A 59 -10.90 16.59 1.67
N SER A 60 -11.21 16.53 0.36
CA SER A 60 -11.29 17.70 -0.53
C SER A 60 -10.02 18.58 -0.49
N LEU A 61 -8.84 17.95 -0.36
CA LEU A 61 -7.54 18.61 -0.32
C LEU A 61 -6.87 18.57 -1.69
N SER A 62 -6.12 19.63 -2.02
CA SER A 62 -5.39 19.72 -3.28
C SER A 62 -4.00 19.10 -3.18
N LYS A 63 -3.42 18.69 -4.33
CA LYS A 63 -2.00 18.30 -4.40
C LYS A 63 -1.08 19.45 -4.01
N ALA A 64 -1.48 20.71 -4.25
CA ALA A 64 -0.72 21.88 -3.84
C ALA A 64 -0.64 22.01 -2.30
N TRP A 65 -1.75 21.72 -1.60
CA TRP A 65 -1.77 21.68 -0.14
C TRP A 65 -0.77 20.65 0.42
N LEU A 66 -0.78 19.42 -0.12
CA LEU A 66 0.14 18.39 0.34
C LEU A 66 1.59 18.74 0.03
N ALA A 67 1.86 19.24 -1.18
CA ALA A 67 3.20 19.69 -1.58
C ALA A 67 3.75 20.74 -0.62
N ALA A 68 2.93 21.73 -0.23
CA ALA A 68 3.31 22.73 0.77
C ALA A 68 3.58 22.11 2.15
N LYS A 69 2.76 21.15 2.59
CA LYS A 69 2.94 20.47 3.88
C LYS A 69 4.22 19.65 3.99
N VAL A 70 4.65 19.03 2.90
CA VAL A 70 5.89 18.24 2.85
C VAL A 70 7.12 19.08 2.42
N GLY A 71 6.95 20.38 2.17
CA GLY A 71 8.02 21.26 1.74
C GLY A 71 8.54 20.98 0.32
N TRP A 72 7.70 20.48 -0.58
CA TRP A 72 8.07 20.12 -1.95
C TRP A 72 7.44 21.05 -2.99
N ARG A 73 8.09 21.13 -4.16
CA ARG A 73 7.48 21.68 -5.38
C ARG A 73 6.32 20.78 -5.82
N ARG A 74 5.24 21.38 -6.32
CA ARG A 74 4.05 20.67 -6.79
C ARG A 74 4.38 19.66 -7.90
N GLU A 75 5.31 20.01 -8.77
CA GLU A 75 5.78 19.21 -9.89
C GLU A 75 6.50 17.94 -9.40
N ARG A 76 7.32 18.05 -8.34
CA ARG A 76 7.97 16.89 -7.71
C ARG A 76 6.93 15.92 -7.17
N LEU A 77 5.97 16.42 -6.39
CA LEU A 77 4.90 15.57 -5.84
C LEU A 77 4.08 14.90 -6.95
N SER A 78 3.73 15.66 -8.00
CA SER A 78 2.97 15.13 -9.14
C SER A 78 3.72 14.02 -9.86
N ARG A 79 5.02 14.19 -10.11
CA ARG A 79 5.87 13.18 -10.74
C ARG A 79 5.98 11.91 -9.89
N LEU A 80 6.16 12.05 -8.58
CA LEU A 80 6.24 10.91 -7.65
C LEU A 80 4.91 10.14 -7.59
N LEU A 81 3.79 10.83 -7.42
CA LEU A 81 2.46 10.20 -7.32
C LEU A 81 2.01 9.55 -8.64
N ARG A 82 2.57 9.96 -9.79
CA ARG A 82 2.33 9.37 -11.11
C ARG A 82 3.39 8.35 -11.52
N GLY A 83 4.35 8.04 -10.64
CA GLY A 83 5.38 7.03 -10.89
C GLY A 83 6.39 7.42 -11.98
N HIS A 84 6.57 8.71 -12.27
CA HIS A 84 7.59 9.22 -13.20
C HIS A 84 8.99 9.36 -12.58
N ALA A 85 9.11 9.11 -11.28
CA ALA A 85 10.35 9.11 -10.54
C ALA A 85 10.22 8.16 -9.34
N PHE A 86 11.29 7.44 -9.01
CA PHE A 86 11.35 6.63 -7.79
C PHE A 86 11.28 7.54 -6.57
N ALA A 87 10.39 7.19 -5.64
CA ALA A 87 10.38 7.74 -4.30
C ALA A 87 11.46 7.05 -3.46
N SER A 88 12.20 7.80 -2.66
CA SER A 88 12.99 7.21 -1.59
C SER A 88 12.07 6.68 -0.49
N THR A 89 12.58 5.80 0.36
CA THR A 89 11.84 5.33 1.53
C THR A 89 11.41 6.48 2.44
N ALA A 90 12.27 7.49 2.62
CA ALA A 90 11.97 8.70 3.39
C ALA A 90 10.81 9.51 2.77
N ASP A 91 10.76 9.64 1.45
CA ASP A 91 9.64 10.30 0.75
C ASP A 91 8.31 9.59 1.04
N LEU A 92 8.29 8.25 1.03
CA LEU A 92 7.09 7.46 1.30
C LEU A 92 6.63 7.60 2.76
N PHE A 93 7.56 7.56 3.72
CA PHE A 93 7.26 7.82 5.15
C PHE A 93 6.66 9.21 5.36
N LEU A 94 7.23 10.22 4.72
CA LEU A 94 6.75 11.60 4.84
C LEU A 94 5.32 11.74 4.30
N LEU A 95 5.02 11.14 3.15
CA LEU A 95 3.68 11.19 2.55
C LEU A 95 2.63 10.47 3.43
N ILE A 96 2.95 9.27 3.91
CA ILE A 96 2.04 8.49 4.76
C ILE A 96 1.80 9.21 6.10
N GLY A 97 2.86 9.68 6.74
CA GLY A 97 2.77 10.41 8.01
C GLY A 97 1.95 11.69 7.90
N THR A 98 2.20 12.48 6.84
CA THR A 98 1.48 13.74 6.60
C THR A 98 -0.01 13.52 6.36
N MET A 99 -0.37 12.44 5.66
CA MET A 99 -1.77 12.09 5.37
C MET A 99 -2.45 11.30 6.50
N ARG A 100 -1.71 10.94 7.56
CA ARG A 100 -2.16 10.05 8.66
C ARG A 100 -2.67 8.71 8.13
N LEU A 101 -1.97 8.15 7.16
CA LEU A 101 -2.28 6.86 6.56
C LEU A 101 -1.56 5.73 7.31
N SER A 102 -2.05 4.50 7.18
CA SER A 102 -1.35 3.32 7.72
C SER A 102 -0.47 2.66 6.67
N TRP A 103 0.78 2.35 7.04
CA TRP A 103 1.69 1.55 6.21
C TRP A 103 1.11 0.18 5.83
N GLN A 104 0.35 -0.43 6.74
CA GLN A 104 -0.31 -1.70 6.44
C GLN A 104 -1.37 -1.53 5.35
N GLN A 105 -2.08 -0.41 5.31
CA GLN A 105 -3.04 -0.12 4.24
C GLN A 105 -2.32 0.08 2.90
N ALA A 106 -1.13 0.68 2.91
CA ALA A 106 -0.34 0.89 1.70
C ALA A 106 0.13 -0.44 1.12
N ALA A 107 0.69 -1.32 1.96
CA ALA A 107 1.09 -2.67 1.54
C ALA A 107 -0.10 -3.51 1.04
N LEU A 108 -1.25 -3.41 1.69
CA LEU A 108 -2.48 -4.11 1.28
C LEU A 108 -3.15 -3.53 0.03
N ALA A 109 -2.80 -2.32 -0.40
CA ALA A 109 -3.30 -1.74 -1.64
C ALA A 109 -2.60 -2.33 -2.88
N VAL A 110 -1.45 -2.97 -2.68
CA VAL A 110 -0.60 -3.54 -3.73
C VAL A 110 -0.94 -4.98 -4.03
N ASP A 111 -1.64 -5.70 -3.14
CA ASP A 111 -1.91 -7.11 -3.37
C ASP A 111 -3.35 -7.47 -2.95
N PRO A 112 -4.27 -7.69 -3.92
CA PRO A 112 -5.62 -8.15 -3.66
C PRO A 112 -5.66 -9.54 -3.01
N ASP A 113 -4.69 -10.39 -3.32
CA ASP A 113 -4.63 -11.78 -2.84
C ASP A 113 -4.07 -11.81 -1.40
N VAL A 114 -3.13 -10.92 -1.04
CA VAL A 114 -2.74 -10.67 0.36
C VAL A 114 -3.87 -10.05 1.17
N ARG A 115 -4.76 -9.24 0.55
CA ARG A 115 -5.99 -8.78 1.22
C ARG A 115 -6.92 -9.94 1.56
N VAL A 116 -7.14 -10.87 0.63
CA VAL A 116 -7.98 -12.06 0.87
C VAL A 116 -7.33 -12.96 1.92
N GLU A 117 -6.04 -13.23 1.80
CA GLU A 117 -5.29 -14.11 2.71
C GLU A 117 -5.18 -13.53 4.12
N LYS A 118 -4.96 -12.21 4.24
CA LYS A 118 -4.92 -11.52 5.54
C LYS A 118 -6.31 -11.41 6.17
N LEU A 119 -7.36 -11.10 5.40
CA LEU A 119 -8.73 -11.13 5.92
C LEU A 119 -9.15 -12.54 6.36
N ARG A 120 -8.69 -13.57 5.65
CA ARG A 120 -8.89 -14.97 6.02
C ARG A 120 -8.14 -15.32 7.30
N ARG A 121 -6.88 -14.92 7.44
CA ARG A 121 -6.09 -15.08 8.68
C ARG A 121 -6.68 -14.32 9.87
N ASP A 122 -7.08 -13.06 9.68
CA ASP A 122 -7.69 -12.25 10.74
C ASP A 122 -9.06 -12.76 11.18
N ARG A 123 -9.78 -13.45 10.28
CA ARG A 123 -11.01 -14.18 10.59
C ARG A 123 -10.72 -15.45 11.38
N LEU A 124 -9.80 -16.29 10.90
CA LEU A 124 -9.38 -17.52 11.58
C LEU A 124 -8.83 -17.24 12.99
N LEU A 125 -8.04 -16.19 13.15
CA LEU A 125 -7.50 -15.78 14.44
C LEU A 125 -8.61 -15.30 15.40
N ARG A 126 -9.62 -14.58 14.89
CA ARG A 126 -10.78 -14.16 15.69
C ARG A 126 -11.68 -15.32 16.10
N GLU A 127 -11.87 -16.30 15.22
CA GLU A 127 -12.60 -17.53 15.51
C GLU A 127 -11.86 -18.34 16.59
N TYR A 128 -10.56 -18.55 16.44
CA TYR A 128 -9.71 -19.22 17.44
C TYR A 128 -9.75 -18.52 18.81
N LEU A 129 -9.57 -17.20 18.86
CA LEU A 129 -9.60 -16.45 20.12
C LEU A 129 -10.98 -16.50 20.80
N ARG A 130 -12.09 -16.62 20.05
CA ARG A 130 -13.43 -16.82 20.62
C ARG A 130 -13.58 -18.20 21.25
N GLU A 131 -13.08 -19.24 20.58
CA GLU A 131 -13.12 -20.61 21.09
C GLU A 131 -12.30 -20.76 22.38
N GLU A 132 -11.09 -20.20 22.41
CA GLU A 132 -10.25 -20.18 23.62
C GLU A 132 -10.92 -19.41 24.77
N LEU A 133 -11.60 -18.29 24.49
CA LEU A 133 -12.34 -17.54 25.52
C LEU A 133 -13.47 -18.38 26.11
N ALA A 134 -14.26 -19.05 25.26
CA ALA A 134 -15.37 -19.90 25.70
C ALA A 134 -14.88 -21.08 26.56
N LEU A 135 -13.74 -21.69 26.20
CA LEU A 135 -13.12 -22.75 26.99
C LEU A 135 -12.64 -22.26 28.36
N VAL A 136 -12.10 -21.04 28.43
CA VAL A 136 -11.69 -20.43 29.70
C VAL A 136 -12.91 -20.11 30.57
N GLU A 137 -13.97 -19.54 29.99
CA GLU A 137 -15.22 -19.26 30.70
C GLU A 137 -15.86 -20.54 31.26
N GLU A 138 -15.91 -21.61 30.48
CA GLU A 138 -16.45 -22.90 30.94
C GLU A 138 -15.62 -23.50 32.09
N ARG A 139 -14.29 -23.35 32.02
CA ARG A 139 -13.38 -23.80 33.11
C ARG A 139 -13.55 -22.98 34.39
N ILE A 140 -13.86 -21.70 34.28
CA ILE A 140 -14.16 -20.83 35.43
C ILE A 140 -15.47 -21.29 36.07
N VAL A 141 -16.55 -21.44 35.28
CA VAL A 141 -17.85 -21.91 35.78
C VAL A 141 -17.78 -23.28 36.43
N ARG A 142 -16.96 -24.21 35.90
CA ARG A 142 -16.74 -25.54 36.51
C ARG A 142 -15.91 -25.50 37.79
N ARG A 143 -15.10 -24.46 38.03
CA ARG A 143 -14.33 -24.28 39.27
C ARG A 143 -15.13 -23.59 40.37
N GLU A 144 -16.17 -22.85 40.02
CA GLU A 144 -17.07 -22.15 40.94
C GLU A 144 -18.29 -23.00 41.37
N ARG A 145 -18.37 -24.25 40.90
CA ARG A 145 -19.32 -25.28 41.36
C ARG A 145 -18.60 -26.31 42.22
#